data_AF-A0AB38WAE7-F1
#
_entry.id   AF-A0AB38WAE7-F1
#
_cell.length_a   1.000
_cell.length_b   1.000
_cell.length_c   1.000
_cell.angle_alpha   90.00
_cell.angle_beta   90.00
_cell.angle_gamma   90.00
#
_symmetry.space_group_name_H-M   'P 1'
#
loop_
_entity.id
_entity.type
_entity.pdbx_description
1 polymer ?
#
loop_
_entity_poly.entity_id
_entity_poly.type
_entity_poly.pdbx_seq_one_letter_code
_entity_poly.pdbx_strand_id
1 'polypeptide(L)'
;MALRNNSSLSRDGKSRLLEFGNDLGFSKEETDAFAKQKDWNQNFVKFQKQFENKLLDPKNFSLTDVYNLFSGFQQSVTATVQLMNELQTKVNEANNIFPVEAFKVPKVPEKLFGFVNQGFFPKLNPKGLNIADNVASLFEQYSLKQASLKDFDILLEKKNDIVLEHKVRYNFALQFNFETTYVGTGGEINLQFALQASTTNFSSLEELQASFSKTGDNLTAQLFWKPTVTKLVSGENDLTHIAQTAIGESLFDSRVDLSASIINSEATLKTAEATFTTQVLNPFKAKREKALAIKKAEEEKIKKELEEQKKRQEELAKQQRDKEALQKSLWKFQEFISYWNGQGKDVKQKEQFIQALEAAFSTNWNEVFNLLIAGFRSAIQTYYKDGKADQSQNAKIAFGEKGIQFPKSGPGLDGIFMSDFLRGNLTGNAHFDLKLKKVEVKNTQGKDAQGNDKKASINWQAKQNNFPFRQVNPWDFSFEVELKYEGSYGLYPGARFLNLFGSLGIPNDWKGEMSVKFVLDGKTPQWIADKPDYPGSLFKFEKNQLKFTPHVKEHVHVENKQFMEKLKESKLA
;
A
#
# COMPACT_ATOMS: atom_id res chain seq x y z
N MET A 1 -6.84 -14.31 90.73
CA MET A 1 -5.94 -13.63 91.67
C MET A 1 -5.88 -12.17 91.27
N ALA A 2 -6.41 -11.30 92.13
CA ALA A 2 -6.55 -9.88 91.91
C ALA A 2 -5.36 -9.11 92.52
N LEU A 3 -5.06 -7.96 91.89
CA LEU A 3 -4.54 -6.70 92.44
C LEU A 3 -3.35 -6.74 93.42
N ARG A 4 -2.28 -6.00 93.07
CA ARG A 4 -1.67 -5.02 93.98
C ARG A 4 -0.93 -3.91 93.23
N ASN A 5 -1.57 -2.74 93.21
CA ASN A 5 -0.91 -1.45 93.21
C ASN A 5 0.11 -1.38 94.34
N ASN A 6 1.28 -0.83 94.09
CA ASN A 6 2.08 -0.16 95.11
C ASN A 6 2.49 1.21 94.58
N SER A 7 1.65 2.18 94.88
CA SER A 7 2.03 3.58 95.04
C SER A 7 3.00 3.69 96.21
N SER A 8 4.12 4.40 96.01
CA SER A 8 4.87 5.00 97.12
C SER A 8 4.68 6.51 97.05
N LEU A 9 3.64 6.98 97.72
CA LEU A 9 3.47 8.37 98.14
C LEU A 9 4.29 8.57 99.41
N SER A 10 5.28 9.47 99.41
CA SER A 10 5.86 9.99 100.65
C SER A 10 4.87 10.94 101.31
N ARG A 11 4.76 10.83 102.63
CA ARG A 11 3.66 11.29 103.48
C ARG A 11 3.74 12.76 103.92
N ASP A 12 4.53 13.58 103.26
CA ASP A 12 4.54 15.03 103.42
C ASP A 12 4.31 15.65 102.05
N GLY A 13 3.19 16.36 101.89
CA GLY A 13 2.72 16.99 100.64
C GLY A 13 3.58 18.15 100.14
N LYS A 14 4.90 17.97 100.09
CA LYS A 14 5.84 18.75 99.29
C LYS A 14 6.49 17.76 98.32
N SER A 15 6.19 17.91 97.04
CA SER A 15 7.06 17.39 96.00
C SER A 15 8.47 17.91 96.31
N ARG A 16 9.33 17.05 96.86
CA ARG A 16 10.76 17.21 96.68
C ARG A 16 10.96 16.96 95.19
N LEU A 17 10.83 18.04 94.42
CA LEU A 17 11.74 18.34 93.33
C LEU A 17 13.12 18.08 93.88
N LEU A 18 13.55 16.84 93.72
CA LEU A 18 14.94 16.49 93.76
C LEU A 18 15.52 17.13 92.50
N GLU A 19 15.85 18.42 92.65
CA GLU A 19 16.90 19.09 91.92
C GLU A 19 18.19 18.30 92.17
N PHE A 20 18.34 17.20 91.41
CA PHE A 20 19.59 16.49 91.31
C PHE A 20 20.15 16.73 89.90
N GLY A 21 21.01 17.74 89.86
CA GLY A 21 22.33 17.62 89.23
C GLY A 21 22.36 17.52 87.71
N ASN A 22 22.56 18.68 87.09
CA ASN A 22 23.47 18.93 85.97
C ASN A 22 23.42 17.99 84.76
N ASP A 23 22.90 18.54 83.66
CA ASP A 23 23.54 18.56 82.34
C ASP A 23 24.48 17.40 82.00
N LEU A 24 23.91 16.36 81.40
CA LEU A 24 24.64 15.41 80.55
C LEU A 24 24.18 15.52 79.08
N GLY A 25 23.61 16.65 78.68
CA GLY A 25 23.13 16.91 77.33
C GLY A 25 23.49 18.31 76.85
N PHE A 26 23.36 18.56 75.55
CA PHE A 26 23.56 19.88 74.94
C PHE A 26 22.63 20.93 75.56
N SER A 27 23.09 22.18 75.64
CA SER A 27 22.35 23.24 76.35
C SER A 27 21.00 23.50 75.67
N LYS A 28 19.98 23.82 76.49
CA LYS A 28 18.64 24.12 75.97
C LYS A 28 18.67 25.27 74.95
N GLU A 29 19.51 26.27 75.18
CA GLU A 29 19.70 27.42 74.30
C GLU A 29 20.28 27.02 72.94
N GLU A 30 21.27 26.12 72.92
CA GLU A 30 21.85 25.58 71.69
C GLU A 30 20.83 24.72 70.91
N THR A 31 20.03 23.90 71.61
CA THR A 31 18.98 23.09 70.97
C THR A 31 17.79 23.91 70.48
N ASP A 32 17.38 24.94 71.23
CA ASP A 32 16.26 25.83 70.86
C ASP A 32 16.65 26.75 69.69
N ALA A 33 17.95 27.03 69.50
CA ALA A 33 18.44 27.79 68.37
C ALA A 33 18.26 27.03 67.04
N PHE A 34 18.50 25.72 67.00
CA PHE A 34 18.29 24.91 65.79
C PHE A 34 16.82 24.87 65.38
N ALA A 35 15.89 24.78 66.31
CA ALA A 35 14.46 24.78 66.01
C ALA A 35 13.98 26.07 65.28
N LYS A 36 14.74 27.16 65.38
CA LYS A 36 14.45 28.46 64.74
C LYS A 36 15.17 28.66 63.41
N GLN A 37 16.16 27.85 63.07
CA GLN A 37 17.03 28.03 61.89
C GLN A 37 16.52 27.23 60.68
N LYS A 38 15.46 27.69 60.03
CA LYS A 38 14.83 26.99 58.89
C LYS A 38 15.34 27.41 57.50
N ASP A 39 16.32 28.31 57.42
CA ASP A 39 16.97 28.65 56.14
C ASP A 39 18.12 27.67 55.86
N TRP A 40 17.77 26.50 55.32
CA TRP A 40 18.70 25.40 55.13
C TRP A 40 19.82 25.74 54.13
N ASN A 41 19.51 26.52 53.09
CA ASN A 41 20.50 26.99 52.14
C ASN A 41 21.53 27.89 52.81
N GLN A 42 21.11 28.86 53.63
CA GLN A 42 22.05 29.70 54.38
C GLN A 42 22.89 28.88 55.36
N ASN A 43 22.28 27.91 56.04
CA ASN A 43 22.98 27.02 56.97
C ASN A 43 24.07 26.22 56.24
N PHE A 44 23.75 25.64 55.07
CA PHE A 44 24.74 24.91 54.28
C PHE A 44 25.85 25.81 53.75
N VAL A 45 25.53 27.03 53.29
CA VAL A 45 26.53 28.02 52.87
C VAL A 45 27.49 28.37 54.02
N LYS A 46 27.01 28.43 55.26
CA LYS A 46 27.90 28.62 56.43
C LYS A 46 28.86 27.45 56.59
N PHE A 47 28.39 26.21 56.44
CA PHE A 47 29.27 25.03 56.45
C PHE A 47 30.32 25.11 55.34
N GLN A 48 29.90 25.38 54.10
CA GLN A 48 30.83 25.50 52.97
C GLN A 48 31.91 26.55 53.22
N LYS A 49 31.55 27.76 53.68
CA LYS A 49 32.53 28.82 53.99
C LYS A 49 33.48 28.44 55.12
N GLN A 50 32.98 27.76 56.14
CA GLN A 50 33.80 27.34 57.28
C GLN A 50 34.85 26.30 56.90
N PHE A 51 34.50 25.40 55.97
CA PHE A 51 35.35 24.28 55.56
C PHE A 51 35.98 24.44 54.17
N GLU A 52 35.83 25.59 53.50
CA GLU A 52 36.36 25.88 52.16
C GLU A 52 37.88 25.62 52.04
N ASN A 53 38.63 25.97 53.09
CA ASN A 53 40.09 25.82 53.16
C ASN A 53 40.54 24.93 54.33
N LYS A 54 39.62 24.13 54.91
CA LYS A 54 39.93 23.24 56.04
C LYS A 54 39.77 21.80 55.61
N LEU A 55 40.64 20.93 56.12
CA LEU A 55 40.43 19.50 55.98
C LEU A 55 39.12 19.14 56.70
N LEU A 56 38.20 18.49 55.99
CA LEU A 56 36.98 17.94 56.59
C LEU A 56 37.36 16.81 57.56
N ASP A 57 37.61 17.09 58.83
CA ASP A 57 37.88 16.06 59.84
C ASP A 57 36.68 15.93 60.78
N PRO A 58 35.95 14.78 60.74
CA PRO A 58 34.76 14.60 61.57
C PRO A 58 35.03 14.71 63.07
N LYS A 59 36.26 14.46 63.53
CA LYS A 59 36.65 14.63 64.94
C LYS A 59 36.60 16.08 65.43
N ASN A 60 36.51 17.04 64.52
CA ASN A 60 36.45 18.46 64.83
C ASN A 60 35.08 19.08 64.51
N PHE A 61 34.09 18.28 64.14
CA PHE A 61 32.75 18.81 63.88
C PHE A 61 32.06 19.17 65.19
N SER A 62 31.58 20.41 65.28
CA SER A 62 30.62 20.81 66.29
C SER A 62 29.20 20.33 65.95
N LEU A 63 28.28 20.42 66.90
CA LEU A 63 26.87 20.11 66.67
C LEU A 63 26.27 20.99 65.57
N THR A 64 26.66 22.28 65.54
CA THR A 64 26.25 23.24 64.51
C THR A 64 26.83 22.89 63.14
N ASP A 65 28.06 22.38 63.06
CA ASP A 65 28.67 21.96 61.79
C ASP A 65 27.91 20.81 61.16
N VAL A 66 27.53 19.81 61.95
CA VAL A 66 26.74 18.66 61.48
C VAL A 66 25.35 19.10 61.01
N TYR A 67 24.69 19.97 61.77
CA TYR A 67 23.39 20.52 61.40
C TYR A 67 23.46 21.32 60.08
N ASN A 68 24.47 22.17 59.93
CA ASN A 68 24.70 22.94 58.71
C ASN A 68 25.10 22.05 57.52
N LEU A 69 25.89 20.98 57.74
CA LEU A 69 26.20 19.98 56.72
C LEU A 69 24.93 19.28 56.22
N PHE A 70 24.10 18.78 57.13
CA PHE A 70 22.84 18.11 56.79
C PHE A 70 21.83 19.03 56.11
N SER A 71 21.87 20.34 56.39
CA SER A 71 21.07 21.33 55.66
C SER A 71 21.33 21.32 54.15
N GLY A 72 22.53 20.88 53.72
CA GLY A 72 22.88 20.74 52.30
C GLY A 72 22.08 19.67 51.55
N PHE A 73 21.41 18.75 52.26
CA PHE A 73 20.49 17.81 51.62
C PHE A 73 19.30 18.51 50.95
N GLN A 74 18.85 19.68 51.45
CA GLN A 74 17.79 20.42 50.77
C GLN A 74 18.19 20.71 49.32
N GLN A 75 19.35 21.36 49.15
CA GLN A 75 19.85 21.77 47.85
C GLN A 75 20.14 20.55 46.95
N SER A 76 20.82 19.53 47.49
CA SER A 76 21.23 18.39 46.67
C SER A 76 20.06 17.50 46.24
N VAL A 77 19.06 17.30 47.10
CA VAL A 77 17.83 16.57 46.77
C VAL A 77 17.03 17.35 45.74
N THR A 78 16.87 18.66 45.91
CA THR A 78 16.19 19.51 44.91
C THR A 78 16.87 19.44 43.55
N ALA A 79 18.20 19.58 43.50
CA ALA A 79 18.96 19.48 42.25
C ALA A 79 18.82 18.10 41.59
N THR A 80 18.86 17.02 42.38
CA THR A 80 18.68 15.65 41.89
C THR A 80 17.27 15.46 41.28
N VAL A 81 16.24 15.96 41.95
CA VAL A 81 14.85 15.91 41.48
C VAL A 81 14.67 16.72 40.18
N GLN A 82 15.24 17.92 40.11
CA GLN A 82 15.22 18.75 38.90
C GLN A 82 15.87 18.02 37.72
N LEU A 83 17.08 17.47 37.91
CA LEU A 83 17.78 16.72 36.86
C LEU A 83 16.96 15.52 36.37
N MET A 84 16.33 14.76 37.28
CA MET A 84 15.47 13.65 36.87
C MET A 84 14.30 14.12 36.01
N ASN A 85 13.64 15.22 36.36
CA ASN A 85 12.54 15.78 35.58
C ASN A 85 13.03 16.23 34.19
N GLU A 86 14.18 16.91 34.11
CA GLU A 86 14.76 17.35 32.84
C GLU A 86 15.12 16.17 31.93
N LEU A 87 15.79 15.15 32.48
CA LEU A 87 16.11 13.93 31.75
C LEU A 87 14.85 13.19 31.29
N GLN A 88 13.79 13.18 32.11
CA GLN A 88 12.52 12.56 31.75
C GLN A 88 11.85 13.30 30.60
N THR A 89 11.88 14.63 30.60
CA THR A 89 11.42 15.45 29.47
C THR A 89 12.18 15.10 28.21
N LYS A 90 13.53 15.08 28.25
CA LYS A 90 14.38 14.71 27.10
C LYS A 90 14.08 13.30 26.58
N VAL A 91 13.85 12.33 27.46
CA VAL A 91 13.46 10.96 27.08
C VAL A 91 12.08 10.94 26.41
N ASN A 92 11.11 11.68 26.92
CA ASN A 92 9.78 11.78 26.33
C ASN A 92 9.81 12.43 24.94
N GLU A 93 10.59 13.51 24.77
CA GLU A 93 10.82 14.14 23.48
C GLU A 93 11.43 13.16 22.46
N ALA A 94 12.46 12.41 22.86
CA ALA A 94 13.05 11.38 22.01
C ALA A 94 12.04 10.28 21.65
N ASN A 95 11.17 9.89 22.57
CA ASN A 95 10.10 8.92 22.32
C ASN A 95 9.08 9.43 21.29
N ASN A 96 8.75 10.72 21.35
CA ASN A 96 7.77 11.36 20.47
C ASN A 96 8.22 11.50 19.01
N ILE A 97 9.52 11.36 18.71
CA ILE A 97 10.02 11.29 17.33
C ILE A 97 9.31 10.18 16.57
N PHE A 98 9.18 9.00 17.19
CA PHE A 98 8.41 7.89 16.65
C PHE A 98 8.06 6.89 17.76
N PRO A 99 6.82 6.95 18.30
CA PRO A 99 6.39 6.02 19.33
C PRO A 99 6.24 4.62 18.73
N VAL A 100 6.97 3.68 19.29
CA VAL A 100 6.99 2.25 18.91
C VAL A 100 6.88 1.48 20.21
N GLU A 101 5.82 0.70 20.35
CA GLU A 101 5.50 -0.07 21.56
C GLU A 101 6.58 -1.10 21.90
N ALA A 102 7.23 -1.69 20.89
CA ALA A 102 8.31 -2.66 21.08
C ALA A 102 9.57 -2.06 21.74
N PHE A 103 9.77 -0.74 21.66
CA PHE A 103 10.89 -0.07 22.31
C PHE A 103 10.47 0.43 23.69
N LYS A 104 10.95 -0.24 24.75
CA LYS A 104 10.75 0.19 26.13
C LYS A 104 11.36 1.58 26.37
N VAL A 105 10.56 2.49 26.90
CA VAL A 105 11.01 3.83 27.30
C VAL A 105 11.99 3.69 28.48
N PRO A 106 13.17 4.32 28.45
CA PRO A 106 14.11 4.28 29.56
C PRO A 106 13.51 4.86 30.84
N LYS A 107 13.60 4.13 31.95
CA LYS A 107 13.23 4.63 33.28
C LYS A 107 14.35 5.51 33.82
N VAL A 108 14.14 6.82 33.81
CA VAL A 108 15.17 7.79 34.20
C VAL A 108 15.76 7.51 35.57
N PRO A 109 14.99 7.28 36.64
CA PRO A 109 15.60 7.16 37.96
C PRO A 109 16.43 5.87 38.10
N GLU A 110 15.97 4.75 37.54
CA GLU A 110 16.74 3.50 37.52
C GLU A 110 18.09 3.66 36.81
N LYS A 111 18.09 4.30 35.63
CA LYS A 111 19.30 4.46 34.82
C LYS A 111 20.24 5.52 35.40
N LEU A 112 19.71 6.67 35.83
CA LEU A 112 20.51 7.75 36.41
C LEU A 112 21.24 7.28 37.67
N PHE A 113 20.54 6.59 38.58
CA PHE A 113 21.16 6.12 39.82
C PHE A 113 22.09 4.92 39.65
N GLY A 114 22.06 4.26 38.47
CA GLY A 114 23.10 3.30 38.08
C GLY A 114 24.46 3.95 37.77
N PHE A 115 24.50 5.28 37.55
CA PHE A 115 25.73 6.02 37.23
C PHE A 115 26.32 6.78 38.43
N VAL A 116 25.66 6.75 39.58
CA VAL A 116 26.21 7.29 40.85
C VAL A 116 26.63 6.15 41.77
N ASN A 117 27.48 6.44 42.76
CA ASN A 117 27.98 5.42 43.67
C ASN A 117 26.86 4.82 44.55
N GLN A 118 27.11 3.64 45.16
CA GLN A 118 26.10 2.96 45.96
C GLN A 118 25.64 3.77 47.19
N GLY A 119 26.51 4.60 47.78
CA GLY A 119 26.20 5.45 48.93
C GLY A 119 25.52 6.79 48.62
N PHE A 120 25.31 7.14 47.35
CA PHE A 120 24.69 8.41 46.96
C PHE A 120 23.23 8.50 47.41
N PHE A 121 22.81 9.69 47.86
CA PHE A 121 21.44 10.03 48.21
C PHE A 121 21.08 11.41 47.64
N PRO A 122 19.84 11.63 47.15
CA PRO A 122 18.71 10.70 47.14
C PRO A 122 18.79 9.69 46.00
N LYS A 123 18.25 8.49 46.24
CA LYS A 123 17.99 7.47 45.21
C LYS A 123 16.49 7.22 45.14
N LEU A 124 15.82 8.07 44.38
CA LEU A 124 14.39 7.93 44.10
C LEU A 124 14.19 6.79 43.10
N ASN A 125 14.12 5.54 43.56
CA ASN A 125 13.83 4.39 42.70
C ASN A 125 12.34 4.44 42.28
N PRO A 126 11.95 4.00 41.07
CA PRO A 126 10.53 3.82 40.72
C PRO A 126 9.80 2.88 41.71
N LYS A 127 10.52 1.97 42.35
CA LYS A 127 10.09 1.10 43.45
C LYS A 127 10.44 1.68 44.84
N GLY A 128 10.72 2.98 44.95
CA GLY A 128 11.61 3.61 45.94
C GLY A 128 11.15 3.74 47.39
N LEU A 129 10.34 2.82 47.88
CA LEU A 129 10.17 2.55 49.31
C LEU A 129 10.15 1.02 49.42
N ASN A 130 10.44 0.43 50.57
CA ASN A 130 10.40 -1.02 50.76
C ASN A 130 8.94 -1.53 50.68
N ILE A 131 8.34 -1.45 49.50
CA ILE A 131 6.95 -1.72 49.18
C ILE A 131 6.84 -3.18 48.76
N ALA A 132 5.80 -3.86 49.24
CA ALA A 132 5.51 -5.23 48.84
C ALA A 132 5.44 -5.38 47.30
N ASP A 133 5.87 -6.54 46.79
CA ASP A 133 6.05 -6.80 45.34
C ASP A 133 4.79 -6.56 44.52
N ASN A 134 3.61 -6.81 45.09
CA ASN A 134 2.32 -6.52 44.45
C ASN A 134 2.15 -5.01 44.18
N VAL A 135 2.56 -4.14 45.09
CA VAL A 135 2.56 -2.68 44.91
C VAL A 135 3.72 -2.25 44.00
N ALA A 136 4.91 -2.85 44.16
CA ALA A 136 6.07 -2.57 43.30
C ALA A 136 5.79 -2.88 41.81
N SER A 137 5.03 -3.95 41.54
CA SER A 137 4.63 -4.35 40.19
C SER A 137 3.81 -3.28 39.46
N LEU A 138 3.05 -2.46 40.20
CA LEU A 138 2.33 -1.33 39.63
C LEU A 138 3.30 -0.33 39.01
N PHE A 139 4.47 -0.11 39.60
CA PHE A 139 5.48 0.82 39.08
C PHE A 139 6.33 0.22 37.95
N GLU A 140 6.22 -1.08 37.67
CA GLU A 140 6.96 -1.72 36.57
C GLU A 140 6.46 -1.28 35.19
N GLN A 141 5.17 -0.96 35.08
CA GLN A 141 4.53 -0.52 33.83
C GLN A 141 4.54 1.00 33.64
N TYR A 142 5.02 1.75 34.62
CA TYR A 142 4.98 3.20 34.62
C TYR A 142 6.38 3.81 34.54
N SER A 143 6.45 4.97 33.93
CA SER A 143 7.63 5.83 33.91
C SER A 143 7.37 7.05 34.78
N LEU A 144 8.43 7.60 35.38
CA LEU A 144 8.32 8.89 36.06
C LEU A 144 7.80 9.92 35.05
N LYS A 145 6.85 10.76 35.44
CA LYS A 145 6.42 11.92 34.66
C LYS A 145 7.04 13.18 35.26
N GLN A 146 6.96 13.29 36.59
CA GLN A 146 7.52 14.39 37.36
C GLN A 146 7.71 13.97 38.82
N ALA A 147 8.68 14.60 39.49
CA ALA A 147 8.92 14.51 40.92
C ALA A 147 9.11 15.92 41.50
N SER A 148 8.77 16.12 42.77
CA SER A 148 9.04 17.35 43.50
C SER A 148 9.37 17.05 44.95
N LEU A 149 10.32 17.78 45.53
CA LEU A 149 10.52 17.88 46.97
C LEU A 149 9.61 19.02 47.45
N LYS A 150 8.57 18.69 48.23
CA LYS A 150 7.60 19.65 48.75
C LYS A 150 8.10 20.38 49.98
N ASP A 151 8.75 19.63 50.86
CA ASP A 151 9.20 20.15 52.13
C ASP A 151 10.41 19.36 52.62
N PHE A 152 11.27 20.05 53.36
CA PHE A 152 12.46 19.51 53.98
C PHE A 152 12.63 20.14 55.36
N ASP A 153 12.81 19.30 56.38
CA ASP A 153 13.05 19.74 57.74
C ASP A 153 14.18 18.93 58.40
N ILE A 154 14.87 19.56 59.35
CA ILE A 154 15.86 18.91 60.20
C ILE A 154 15.54 19.23 61.65
N LEU A 155 15.34 18.17 62.43
CA LEU A 155 15.08 18.27 63.86
C LEU A 155 16.19 17.55 64.63
N LEU A 156 16.69 18.20 65.67
CA LEU A 156 17.48 17.53 66.70
C LEU A 156 16.49 16.95 67.72
N GLU A 157 16.15 15.68 67.55
CA GLU A 157 15.23 14.99 68.45
C GLU A 157 15.91 14.70 69.79
N LYS A 158 15.22 14.96 70.89
CA LYS A 158 15.65 14.66 72.26
C LYS A 158 14.76 13.55 72.82
N LYS A 159 15.36 12.42 73.18
CA LYS A 159 14.65 11.25 73.74
C LYS A 159 15.32 10.81 75.05
N ASN A 160 14.52 10.35 75.99
CA ASN A 160 15.07 9.68 77.17
C ASN A 160 15.66 8.33 76.75
N ASP A 161 16.82 7.99 77.29
CA ASP A 161 17.44 6.68 77.09
C ASP A 161 16.52 5.61 77.69
N ILE A 162 16.24 4.57 76.91
CA ILE A 162 15.27 3.52 77.26
C ILE A 162 15.88 2.54 78.27
N VAL A 163 17.22 2.53 78.41
CA VAL A 163 17.97 1.63 79.29
C VAL A 163 18.46 2.34 80.55
N LEU A 164 18.70 3.66 80.48
CA LEU A 164 19.21 4.46 81.60
C LEU A 164 18.27 5.62 81.92
N GLU A 165 17.50 5.53 83.01
CA GLU A 165 16.43 6.46 83.43
C GLU A 165 16.85 7.94 83.61
N HIS A 166 18.15 8.26 83.51
CA HIS A 166 18.69 9.62 83.66
C HIS A 166 19.56 10.08 82.49
N LYS A 167 19.62 9.30 81.41
CA LYS A 167 20.42 9.65 80.23
C LYS A 167 19.50 10.16 79.12
N VAL A 168 19.94 11.22 78.44
CA VAL A 168 19.26 11.75 77.25
C VAL A 168 20.04 11.31 76.03
N ARG A 169 19.32 10.92 74.98
CA ARG A 169 19.85 10.65 73.65
C ARG A 169 19.31 11.66 72.65
N TYR A 170 20.16 12.01 71.72
CA TYR A 170 19.88 12.90 70.61
C TYR A 170 20.03 12.15 69.29
N ASN A 171 19.26 12.55 68.28
CA ASN A 171 19.47 12.16 66.90
C ASN A 171 19.07 13.31 65.99
N PHE A 172 19.79 13.50 64.89
CA PHE A 172 19.29 14.36 63.82
C PHE A 172 18.28 13.56 63.01
N ALA A 173 17.04 14.03 62.97
CA ALA A 173 15.97 13.54 62.12
C ALA A 173 15.80 14.49 60.94
N LEU A 174 16.08 14.01 59.74
CA LEU A 174 15.86 14.71 58.47
C LEU A 174 14.56 14.20 57.85
N GLN A 175 13.65 15.09 57.50
CA GLN A 175 12.38 14.72 56.86
C GLN A 175 12.33 15.26 55.44
N PHE A 176 12.12 14.37 54.47
CA PHE A 176 11.97 14.71 53.07
C PHE A 176 10.56 14.37 52.60
N ASN A 177 9.78 15.35 52.16
CA ASN A 177 8.42 15.12 51.64
C ASN A 177 8.42 15.21 50.11
N PHE A 178 8.08 14.12 49.44
CA PHE A 178 8.07 14.01 47.98
C PHE A 178 6.65 13.89 47.42
N GLU A 179 6.43 14.49 46.26
CA GLU A 179 5.29 14.21 45.40
C GLU A 179 5.80 13.78 44.02
N THR A 180 5.30 12.65 43.54
CA THR A 180 5.69 12.04 42.28
C THR A 180 4.46 11.67 41.47
N THR A 181 4.50 11.96 40.17
CA THR A 181 3.51 11.48 39.22
C THR A 181 4.21 10.52 38.26
N TYR A 182 3.59 9.37 38.03
CA TYR A 182 4.03 8.37 37.07
C TYR A 182 2.97 8.19 35.99
N VAL A 183 3.39 7.86 34.77
CA VAL A 183 2.50 7.61 33.62
C VAL A 183 2.82 6.26 32.97
N GLY A 184 1.78 5.50 32.62
CA GLY A 184 1.90 4.16 32.06
C GLY A 184 0.63 3.70 31.36
N THR A 185 0.58 2.42 31.01
CA THR A 185 -0.54 1.80 30.28
C THR A 185 -1.87 1.84 31.04
N GLY A 186 -1.84 1.95 32.37
CA GLY A 186 -3.03 2.06 33.22
C GLY A 186 -3.44 3.49 33.59
N GLY A 187 -2.80 4.52 33.02
CA GLY A 187 -3.10 5.94 33.28
C GLY A 187 -2.00 6.66 34.07
N GLU A 188 -2.40 7.59 34.93
CA GLU A 188 -1.50 8.32 35.83
C GLU A 188 -1.60 7.82 37.27
N ILE A 189 -0.44 7.68 37.92
CA ILE A 189 -0.32 7.37 39.34
C ILE A 189 0.29 8.57 40.05
N ASN A 190 -0.37 9.05 41.10
CA ASN A 190 0.13 10.12 41.96
C ASN A 190 0.51 9.53 43.32
N LEU A 191 1.79 9.61 43.67
CA LEU A 191 2.35 9.11 44.91
C LEU A 191 2.96 10.27 45.72
N GLN A 192 2.43 10.51 46.91
CA GLN A 192 2.98 11.39 47.92
C GLN A 192 3.51 10.55 49.08
N PHE A 193 4.76 10.78 49.44
CA PHE A 193 5.44 10.03 50.49
C PHE A 193 6.45 10.89 51.21
N ALA A 194 6.73 10.56 52.46
CA ALA A 194 7.85 11.11 53.21
C ALA A 194 8.92 10.06 53.43
N LEU A 195 10.16 10.51 53.52
CA LEU A 195 11.29 9.70 53.93
C LEU A 195 11.94 10.41 55.12
N GLN A 196 11.89 9.78 56.29
CA GLN A 196 12.59 10.27 57.48
C GLN A 196 13.93 9.55 57.60
N ALA A 197 15.04 10.29 57.55
CA ALA A 197 16.37 9.80 57.88
C ALA A 197 16.69 10.15 59.33
N SER A 198 17.33 9.26 60.08
CA SER A 198 17.82 9.54 61.43
C SER A 198 19.27 9.11 61.55
N THR A 199 20.09 9.90 62.23
CA THR A 199 21.42 9.46 62.64
C THR A 199 21.35 8.39 63.72
N THR A 200 22.45 7.71 63.99
CA THR A 200 22.62 6.96 65.24
C THR A 200 22.34 7.87 66.44
N ASN A 201 21.70 7.32 67.47
CA ASN A 201 21.49 8.01 68.73
C ASN A 201 22.84 8.32 69.40
N PHE A 202 23.06 9.56 69.81
CA PHE A 202 24.26 10.01 70.51
C PHE A 202 23.90 10.74 71.80
N SER A 203 24.83 10.76 72.75
CA SER A 203 24.70 11.43 74.05
C SER A 203 25.81 12.46 74.32
N SER A 204 26.86 12.46 73.50
CA SER A 204 27.94 13.44 73.55
C SER A 204 28.37 13.84 72.15
N LEU A 205 29.18 14.89 72.05
CA LEU A 205 29.74 15.33 70.77
C LEU A 205 30.67 14.26 70.17
N GLU A 206 31.47 13.59 71.00
CA GLU A 206 32.39 12.54 70.57
C GLU A 206 31.64 11.34 69.97
N GLU A 207 30.50 10.95 70.56
CA GLU A 207 29.64 9.89 70.00
C GLU A 207 29.07 10.30 68.63
N LEU A 208 28.68 11.57 68.47
CA LEU A 208 28.22 12.10 67.18
C LEU A 208 29.36 12.12 66.14
N GLN A 209 30.53 12.63 66.50
CA GLN A 209 31.70 12.68 65.62
C GLN A 209 32.15 11.28 65.18
N ALA A 210 32.09 10.30 66.09
CA ALA A 210 32.39 8.90 65.80
C ALA A 210 31.35 8.22 64.88
N SER A 211 30.16 8.79 64.73
CA SER A 211 29.13 8.27 63.80
C SER A 211 29.47 8.52 62.32
N PHE A 212 30.45 9.39 62.04
CA PHE A 212 30.97 9.66 60.71
C PHE A 212 32.23 8.83 60.45
N SER A 213 32.43 8.44 59.19
CA SER A 213 33.66 7.78 58.75
C SER A 213 34.21 8.49 57.53
N LYS A 214 35.50 8.86 57.60
CA LYS A 214 36.23 9.48 56.50
C LYS A 214 37.33 8.54 55.98
N THR A 215 37.32 8.26 54.68
CA THR A 215 38.39 7.51 53.98
C THR A 215 38.79 8.28 52.74
N GLY A 216 40.05 8.77 52.70
CA GLY A 216 40.46 9.74 51.68
C GLY A 216 39.58 11.00 51.73
N ASP A 217 39.03 11.42 50.59
CA ASP A 217 38.10 12.54 50.51
C ASP A 217 36.65 12.16 50.78
N ASN A 218 36.35 10.88 51.00
CA ASN A 218 34.99 10.39 51.18
C ASN A 218 34.56 10.44 52.65
N LEU A 219 33.71 11.41 52.99
CA LEU A 219 32.94 11.50 54.22
C LEU A 219 31.62 10.73 54.09
N THR A 220 31.40 9.79 55.00
CA THR A 220 30.20 8.95 55.07
C THR A 220 29.54 9.00 56.44
N ALA A 221 28.22 8.79 56.49
CA ALA A 221 27.46 8.63 57.72
C ALA A 221 26.42 7.51 57.59
N GLN A 222 26.20 6.77 58.67
CA GLN A 222 25.12 5.79 58.75
C GLN A 222 23.80 6.51 59.06
N LEU A 223 22.81 6.36 58.18
CA LEU A 223 21.45 6.88 58.37
C LEU A 223 20.44 5.74 58.41
N PHE A 224 19.45 5.87 59.30
CA PHE A 224 18.31 4.98 59.44
C PHE A 224 17.08 5.63 58.81
N TRP A 225 16.42 4.91 57.92
CA TRP A 225 15.38 5.42 57.06
C TRP A 225 14.03 4.83 57.41
N LYS A 226 13.03 5.71 57.53
CA LYS A 226 11.63 5.36 57.73
C LYS A 226 10.79 6.01 56.63
N PRO A 227 10.35 5.25 55.63
CA PRO A 227 9.41 5.73 54.62
C PRO A 227 7.98 5.76 55.16
N THR A 228 7.18 6.73 54.72
CA THR A 228 5.74 6.80 54.97
C THR A 228 5.02 7.25 53.70
N VAL A 229 3.87 6.64 53.40
CA VAL A 229 3.02 7.08 52.27
C VAL A 229 1.85 7.87 52.81
N THR A 230 1.68 9.09 52.30
CA THR A 230 0.57 9.98 52.67
C THR A 230 -0.55 9.91 51.64
N LYS A 231 -0.24 9.59 50.38
CA LYS A 231 -1.24 9.43 49.31
C LYS A 231 -0.73 8.54 48.18
N LEU A 232 -1.55 7.62 47.71
CA LEU A 232 -1.34 6.90 46.44
C LEU A 232 -2.67 6.81 45.67
N VAL A 233 -2.74 7.47 44.52
CA VAL A 233 -3.92 7.46 43.65
C VAL A 233 -3.55 6.91 42.28
N SER A 234 -4.37 5.99 41.75
CA SER A 234 -4.24 5.42 40.40
C SER A 234 -5.56 5.56 39.66
N GLY A 235 -5.67 6.51 38.73
CA GLY A 235 -6.96 6.89 38.15
C GLY A 235 -7.91 7.43 39.22
N GLU A 236 -9.09 6.82 39.37
CA GLU A 236 -10.07 7.15 40.42
C GLU A 236 -9.86 6.36 41.73
N ASN A 237 -8.95 5.38 41.74
CA ASN A 237 -8.76 4.51 42.89
C ASN A 237 -7.76 5.13 43.89
N ASP A 238 -8.19 5.29 45.14
CA ASP A 238 -7.31 5.58 46.27
C ASP A 238 -6.74 4.26 46.84
N LEU A 239 -5.43 4.09 46.71
CA LEU A 239 -4.69 2.92 47.16
C LEU A 239 -3.81 3.23 48.39
N THR A 240 -4.03 4.37 49.05
CA THR A 240 -3.18 4.86 50.14
C THR A 240 -3.06 3.86 51.28
N HIS A 241 -4.18 3.28 51.76
CA HIS A 241 -4.16 2.31 52.85
C HIS A 241 -3.41 1.02 52.49
N ILE A 242 -3.48 0.59 51.24
CA ILE A 242 -2.76 -0.58 50.74
C ILE A 242 -1.26 -0.28 50.70
N ALA A 243 -0.87 0.90 50.20
CA ALA A 243 0.53 1.33 50.17
C ALA A 243 1.12 1.49 51.58
N GLN A 244 0.36 2.06 52.53
CA GLN A 244 0.77 2.17 53.93
C GLN A 244 0.97 0.80 54.57
N THR A 245 0.01 -0.11 54.39
CA THR A 245 0.13 -1.49 54.88
C THR A 245 1.32 -2.22 54.25
N ALA A 246 1.55 -2.02 52.94
CA ALA A 246 2.64 -2.66 52.21
C ALA A 246 4.04 -2.17 52.63
N ILE A 247 4.15 -0.92 53.08
CA ILE A 247 5.38 -0.38 53.67
C ILE A 247 5.55 -0.88 55.10
N GLY A 248 4.45 -0.98 55.86
CA GLY A 248 4.46 -1.42 57.25
C GLY A 248 5.38 -0.57 58.14
N GLU A 249 6.06 -1.22 59.07
CA GLU A 249 7.10 -0.60 59.92
C GLU A 249 8.50 -0.67 59.28
N SER A 250 8.59 -0.64 57.94
CA SER A 250 9.88 -0.76 57.25
C SER A 250 10.89 0.26 57.77
N LEU A 251 11.96 -0.25 58.36
CA LEU A 251 13.15 0.49 58.72
C LEU A 251 14.31 -0.15 57.98
N PHE A 252 15.09 0.68 57.29
CA PHE A 252 16.31 0.24 56.65
C PHE A 252 17.41 1.24 56.91
N ASP A 253 18.65 0.79 56.94
CA ASP A 253 19.79 1.65 57.20
C ASP A 253 20.69 1.68 55.96
N SER A 254 21.34 2.81 55.72
CA SER A 254 22.34 2.91 54.66
C SER A 254 23.51 3.81 55.06
N ARG A 255 24.69 3.45 54.58
CA ARG A 255 25.88 4.28 54.68
C ARG A 255 25.88 5.29 53.53
N VAL A 256 25.50 6.52 53.85
CA VAL A 256 25.41 7.62 52.88
C VAL A 256 26.78 8.25 52.68
N ASP A 257 27.16 8.44 51.42
CA ASP A 257 28.33 9.21 51.01
C ASP A 257 27.95 10.69 50.98
N LEU A 258 28.22 11.41 52.08
CA LEU A 258 27.90 12.83 52.22
C LEU A 258 28.77 13.69 51.30
N SER A 259 29.94 13.18 50.88
CA SER A 259 30.81 13.90 49.95
C SER A 259 30.19 13.93 48.56
N ALA A 260 29.71 12.81 48.05
CA ALA A 260 29.02 12.75 46.77
C ALA A 260 27.60 13.32 46.84
N SER A 261 26.89 13.11 47.96
CA SER A 261 25.46 13.44 48.09
C SER A 261 25.19 14.89 48.47
N ILE A 262 26.15 15.57 49.11
CA ILE A 262 25.96 16.95 49.59
C ILE A 262 27.08 17.84 49.06
N ILE A 263 28.33 17.58 49.49
CA ILE A 263 29.46 18.49 49.30
C ILE A 263 29.80 18.69 47.81
N ASN A 264 29.92 17.58 47.07
CA ASN A 264 30.28 17.53 45.65
C ASN A 264 29.09 17.08 44.77
N SER A 265 27.86 17.35 45.24
CA SER A 265 26.63 16.89 44.57
C SER A 265 26.52 17.40 43.15
N GLU A 266 26.85 18.66 42.88
CA GLU A 266 26.81 19.23 41.53
C GLU A 266 27.72 18.51 40.54
N ALA A 267 28.99 18.25 40.91
CA ALA A 267 29.93 17.54 40.06
C ALA A 267 29.52 16.08 39.81
N THR A 268 28.98 15.42 40.85
CA THR A 268 28.46 14.06 40.78
C THR A 268 27.27 13.99 39.80
N LEU A 269 26.31 14.91 39.95
CA LEU A 269 25.12 14.98 39.10
C LEU A 269 25.46 15.33 37.65
N LYS A 270 26.39 16.27 37.38
CA LYS A 270 26.86 16.58 36.02
C LYS A 270 27.50 15.37 35.34
N THR A 271 28.30 14.61 36.07
CA THR A 271 28.94 13.39 35.55
C THR A 271 27.89 12.32 35.23
N ALA A 272 26.90 12.15 36.12
CA ALA A 272 25.80 11.23 35.90
C ALA A 272 24.91 11.65 34.70
N GLU A 273 24.62 12.94 34.54
CA GLU A 273 23.89 13.49 33.39
C GLU A 273 24.62 13.23 32.07
N ALA A 274 25.91 13.53 32.00
CA ALA A 274 26.71 13.32 30.80
C ALA A 274 26.76 11.83 30.40
N THR A 275 26.91 10.96 31.39
CA THR A 275 26.90 9.51 31.21
C THR A 275 25.52 9.00 30.75
N PHE A 276 24.45 9.46 31.39
CA PHE A 276 23.08 9.15 30.99
C PHE A 276 22.79 9.59 29.55
N THR A 277 23.17 10.82 29.22
CA THR A 277 22.96 11.40 27.88
C THR A 277 23.65 10.53 26.82
N THR A 278 24.90 10.15 27.07
CA THR A 278 25.72 9.39 26.13
C THR A 278 25.28 7.94 26.00
N GLN A 279 24.99 7.25 27.12
CA GLN A 279 24.75 5.81 27.13
C GLN A 279 23.27 5.43 27.00
N VAL A 280 22.35 6.34 27.32
CA VAL A 280 20.91 6.06 27.36
C VAL A 280 20.14 6.92 26.36
N LEU A 281 20.21 8.25 26.50
CA LEU A 281 19.39 9.16 25.71
C LEU A 281 19.75 9.13 24.21
N ASN A 282 21.03 9.31 23.88
CA ASN A 282 21.49 9.36 22.49
C ASN A 282 21.19 8.05 21.72
N PRO A 283 21.50 6.85 22.24
CA PRO A 283 21.13 5.60 21.59
C PRO A 283 19.62 5.41 21.44
N PHE A 284 18.83 5.84 22.44
CA PHE A 284 17.38 5.76 22.36
C PHE A 284 16.82 6.68 21.27
N LYS A 285 17.28 7.93 21.21
CA LYS A 285 16.91 8.90 20.16
C LYS A 285 17.25 8.37 18.75
N ALA A 286 18.47 7.86 18.56
CA ALA A 286 18.90 7.31 17.28
C ALA A 286 18.03 6.11 16.82
N LYS A 287 17.59 5.24 17.74
CA LYS A 287 16.66 4.15 17.42
C LYS A 287 15.30 4.67 16.94
N ARG A 288 14.79 5.74 17.55
CA ARG A 288 13.51 6.37 17.18
C ARG A 288 13.58 7.01 15.78
N GLU A 289 14.64 7.76 15.51
CA GLU A 289 14.89 8.39 14.21
C GLU A 289 15.05 7.33 13.10
N LYS A 290 15.80 6.25 13.36
CA LYS A 290 15.95 5.16 12.39
C LYS A 290 14.61 4.48 12.06
N ALA A 291 13.77 4.24 13.07
CA ALA A 291 12.47 3.62 12.86
C ALA A 291 11.52 4.53 12.03
N LEU A 292 11.53 5.84 12.27
CA LEU A 292 10.79 6.81 11.45
C LEU A 292 11.25 6.78 9.99
N ALA A 293 12.57 6.75 9.77
CA ALA A 293 13.15 6.72 8.42
C ALA A 293 12.74 5.46 7.66
N ILE A 294 12.75 4.29 8.31
CA ILE A 294 12.30 3.02 7.72
C ILE A 294 10.82 3.11 7.30
N LYS A 295 9.94 3.60 8.18
CA LYS A 295 8.51 3.73 7.87
C LYS A 295 8.26 4.68 6.69
N LYS A 296 8.92 5.84 6.66
CA LYS A 296 8.79 6.80 5.54
C LYS A 296 9.25 6.20 4.21
N ALA A 297 10.34 5.44 4.22
CA ALA A 297 10.84 4.78 3.00
C ALA A 297 9.87 3.71 2.48
N GLU A 298 9.22 2.96 3.38
CA GLU A 298 8.22 1.97 3.02
C GLU A 298 6.94 2.63 2.46
N GLU A 299 6.45 3.69 3.09
CA GLU A 299 5.30 4.47 2.59
C GLU A 299 5.57 5.06 1.19
N GLU A 300 6.77 5.57 0.94
CA GLU A 300 7.15 6.09 -0.38
C GLU A 300 7.20 4.98 -1.44
N LYS A 301 7.70 3.78 -1.07
CA LYS A 301 7.73 2.62 -1.95
C LYS A 301 6.32 2.18 -2.33
N ILE A 302 5.42 2.06 -1.35
CA ILE A 302 4.00 1.69 -1.58
C ILE A 302 3.33 2.73 -2.49
N LYS A 303 3.59 4.02 -2.27
CA LYS A 303 3.04 5.09 -3.12
C LYS A 303 3.49 4.97 -4.57
N LYS A 304 4.79 4.70 -4.80
CA LYS A 304 5.34 4.50 -6.16
C LYS A 304 4.74 3.26 -6.85
N GLU A 305 4.58 2.15 -6.11
CA GLU A 305 3.97 0.93 -6.64
C GLU A 305 2.49 1.15 -7.02
N LEU A 306 1.73 1.88 -6.20
CA LEU A 306 0.33 2.25 -6.50
C LEU A 306 0.22 3.15 -7.75
N GLU A 307 1.12 4.11 -7.91
CA GLU A 307 1.13 5.00 -9.07
C GLU A 307 1.49 4.26 -10.36
N GLU A 308 2.45 3.32 -10.31
CA GLU A 308 2.76 2.44 -11.44
C GLU A 308 1.59 1.51 -11.80
N GLN A 309 0.92 0.92 -10.82
CA GLN A 309 -0.25 0.07 -11.08
C GLN A 309 -1.38 0.85 -11.77
N LYS A 310 -1.63 2.09 -11.33
CA LYS A 310 -2.65 2.95 -11.94
C LYS A 310 -2.32 3.27 -13.40
N LYS A 311 -1.06 3.61 -13.71
CA LYS A 311 -0.62 3.84 -15.09
C LYS A 311 -0.81 2.61 -15.98
N ARG A 312 -0.45 1.41 -15.50
CA ARG A 312 -0.66 0.16 -16.26
C ARG A 312 -2.14 -0.13 -16.51
N GLN A 313 -3.01 0.12 -15.52
CA GLN A 313 -4.46 -0.05 -15.71
C GLN A 313 -5.05 0.94 -16.72
N GLU A 314 -4.62 2.20 -16.69
CA GLU A 314 -5.05 3.23 -17.66
C GLU A 314 -4.60 2.89 -19.09
N GLU A 315 -3.36 2.41 -19.27
CA GLU A 315 -2.86 1.95 -20.57
C GLU A 315 -3.63 0.73 -21.10
N LEU A 316 -3.88 -0.27 -20.25
CA LEU A 316 -4.68 -1.45 -20.63
C LEU A 316 -6.11 -1.07 -21.02
N ALA A 317 -6.76 -0.18 -20.26
CA ALA A 317 -8.10 0.30 -20.57
C ALA A 317 -8.14 1.05 -21.92
N LYS A 318 -7.11 1.84 -22.23
CA LYS A 318 -7.00 2.53 -23.52
C LYS A 318 -6.85 1.55 -24.68
N GLN A 319 -5.94 0.58 -24.55
CA GLN A 319 -5.74 -0.47 -25.57
C GLN A 319 -7.02 -1.27 -25.84
N GLN A 320 -7.78 -1.58 -24.78
CA GLN A 320 -9.02 -2.33 -24.91
C GLN A 320 -10.12 -1.51 -25.61
N ARG A 321 -10.27 -0.22 -25.28
CA ARG A 321 -11.19 0.69 -25.99
C ARG A 321 -10.84 0.83 -27.46
N ASP A 322 -9.57 0.97 -27.79
CA ASP A 322 -9.10 1.12 -29.18
C ASP A 322 -9.39 -0.15 -29.99
N LYS A 323 -9.22 -1.33 -29.38
CA LYS A 323 -9.57 -2.63 -29.98
C LYS A 323 -11.07 -2.78 -30.22
N GLU A 324 -11.90 -2.43 -29.23
CA GLU A 324 -13.37 -2.50 -29.34
C GLU A 324 -13.90 -1.53 -30.40
N ALA A 325 -13.35 -0.31 -30.48
CA ALA A 325 -13.71 0.68 -31.49
C ALA A 325 -13.38 0.21 -32.91
N LEU A 326 -12.20 -0.38 -33.10
CA LEU A 326 -11.82 -0.99 -34.39
C LEU A 326 -12.77 -2.14 -34.75
N GLN A 327 -13.02 -3.07 -33.84
CA GLN A 327 -13.86 -4.24 -34.12
C GLN A 327 -15.30 -3.84 -34.49
N LYS A 328 -15.86 -2.86 -33.78
CA LYS A 328 -17.19 -2.31 -34.11
C LYS A 328 -17.22 -1.69 -35.51
N SER A 329 -16.17 -0.95 -35.88
CA SER A 329 -16.09 -0.31 -37.20
C SER A 329 -16.15 -1.31 -38.36
N LEU A 330 -15.73 -2.56 -38.16
CA LEU A 330 -15.69 -3.59 -39.21
C LEU A 330 -17.07 -4.19 -39.52
N TRP A 331 -18.12 -3.85 -38.79
CA TRP A 331 -19.46 -4.38 -39.04
C TRP A 331 -20.15 -3.75 -40.25
N LYS A 332 -19.87 -2.47 -40.53
CA LYS A 332 -20.46 -1.74 -41.66
C LYS A 332 -19.44 -0.85 -42.32
N PHE A 333 -19.53 -0.74 -43.64
CA PHE A 333 -18.60 0.06 -44.44
C PHE A 333 -18.56 1.54 -44.04
N GLN A 334 -19.72 2.12 -43.66
CA GLN A 334 -19.80 3.51 -43.19
C GLN A 334 -19.11 3.71 -41.82
N GLU A 335 -19.21 2.72 -40.93
CA GLU A 335 -18.57 2.76 -39.61
C GLU A 335 -17.05 2.60 -39.75
N PHE A 336 -16.60 1.74 -40.66
CA PHE A 336 -15.19 1.62 -41.04
C PHE A 336 -14.63 2.95 -41.56
N ILE A 337 -15.36 3.61 -42.48
CA ILE A 337 -14.97 4.92 -43.00
C ILE A 337 -14.84 5.96 -41.89
N SER A 338 -15.83 6.02 -41.01
CA SER A 338 -15.87 7.01 -39.92
C SER A 338 -14.73 6.80 -38.93
N TYR A 339 -14.45 5.55 -38.56
CA TYR A 339 -13.35 5.19 -37.67
C TYR A 339 -11.99 5.63 -38.25
N TRP A 340 -11.69 5.25 -39.50
CA TRP A 340 -10.39 5.54 -40.10
C TRP A 340 -10.19 7.02 -40.45
N ASN A 341 -11.25 7.74 -40.82
CA ASN A 341 -11.19 9.19 -40.92
C ASN A 341 -10.85 9.84 -39.57
N GLY A 342 -11.40 9.32 -38.47
CA GLY A 342 -11.04 9.74 -37.11
C GLY A 342 -9.58 9.42 -36.72
N GLN A 343 -8.97 8.43 -37.36
CA GLN A 343 -7.55 8.09 -37.24
C GLN A 343 -6.65 8.84 -38.24
N GLY A 344 -7.19 9.82 -38.99
CA GLY A 344 -6.44 10.64 -39.94
C GLY A 344 -6.17 9.99 -41.30
N LYS A 345 -6.81 8.85 -41.63
CA LYS A 345 -6.76 8.25 -42.98
C LYS A 345 -8.01 8.62 -43.76
N ASP A 346 -7.85 9.33 -44.88
CA ASP A 346 -8.93 9.60 -45.83
C ASP A 346 -9.20 8.38 -46.71
N VAL A 347 -10.08 7.50 -46.23
CA VAL A 347 -10.42 6.26 -46.93
C VAL A 347 -11.28 6.47 -48.19
N LYS A 348 -11.56 7.70 -48.61
CA LYS A 348 -12.06 7.97 -49.98
C LYS A 348 -10.95 7.81 -51.01
N GLN A 349 -9.69 7.92 -50.61
CA GLN A 349 -8.54 7.65 -51.47
C GLN A 349 -8.23 6.15 -51.48
N LYS A 350 -8.14 5.55 -52.69
CA LYS A 350 -7.96 4.10 -52.87
C LYS A 350 -6.76 3.55 -52.10
N GLU A 351 -5.64 4.26 -52.13
CA GLU A 351 -4.41 3.85 -51.44
C GLU A 351 -4.58 3.82 -49.92
N GLN A 352 -5.11 4.90 -49.33
CA GLN A 352 -5.35 4.97 -47.89
C GLN A 352 -6.42 3.98 -47.42
N PHE A 353 -7.43 3.71 -48.25
CA PHE A 353 -8.42 2.65 -47.98
C PHE A 353 -7.78 1.27 -47.93
N ILE A 354 -6.88 0.94 -48.86
CA ILE A 354 -6.15 -0.33 -48.87
C ILE A 354 -5.24 -0.44 -47.65
N GLN A 355 -4.51 0.62 -47.32
CA GLN A 355 -3.67 0.65 -46.11
C GLN A 355 -4.49 0.52 -44.82
N ALA A 356 -5.71 1.07 -44.77
CA ALA A 356 -6.62 0.91 -43.64
C ALA A 356 -7.14 -0.54 -43.53
N LEU A 357 -7.50 -1.16 -44.65
CA LEU A 357 -7.91 -2.56 -44.70
C LEU A 357 -6.77 -3.51 -44.31
N GLU A 358 -5.55 -3.27 -44.81
CA GLU A 358 -4.38 -4.08 -44.47
C GLU A 358 -4.04 -3.97 -42.97
N ALA A 359 -4.08 -2.76 -42.42
CA ALA A 359 -3.89 -2.54 -40.99
C ALA A 359 -4.97 -3.25 -40.16
N ALA A 360 -6.24 -3.15 -40.53
CA ALA A 360 -7.32 -3.86 -39.85
C ALA A 360 -7.22 -5.39 -39.98
N PHE A 361 -6.80 -5.88 -41.16
CA PHE A 361 -6.70 -7.31 -41.47
C PHE A 361 -5.65 -8.02 -40.61
N SER A 362 -4.56 -7.32 -40.25
CA SER A 362 -3.49 -7.85 -39.40
C SER A 362 -3.97 -8.42 -38.06
N THR A 363 -5.09 -7.91 -37.55
CA THR A 363 -5.63 -8.25 -36.22
C THR A 363 -7.08 -8.77 -36.25
N ASN A 364 -7.81 -8.55 -37.34
CA ASN A 364 -9.24 -8.86 -37.47
C ASN A 364 -9.57 -9.42 -38.88
N TRP A 365 -8.82 -10.44 -39.33
CA TRP A 365 -8.90 -10.97 -40.70
C TRP A 365 -10.31 -11.43 -41.12
N ASN A 366 -11.06 -12.10 -40.23
CA ASN A 366 -12.40 -12.60 -40.54
C ASN A 366 -13.42 -11.48 -40.68
N GLU A 367 -13.38 -10.49 -39.79
CA GLU A 367 -14.26 -9.33 -39.84
C GLU A 367 -14.01 -8.48 -41.09
N VAL A 368 -12.72 -8.24 -41.42
CA VAL A 368 -12.35 -7.55 -42.67
C VAL A 368 -12.77 -8.35 -43.90
N PHE A 369 -12.54 -9.67 -43.91
CA PHE A 369 -12.96 -10.53 -45.02
C PHE A 369 -14.49 -10.49 -45.20
N ASN A 370 -15.25 -10.58 -44.11
CA ASN A 370 -16.70 -10.46 -44.15
C ASN A 370 -17.17 -9.10 -44.70
N LEU A 371 -16.54 -8.01 -44.27
CA LEU A 371 -16.82 -6.67 -44.77
C LEU A 371 -16.58 -6.58 -46.29
N LEU A 372 -15.47 -7.17 -46.78
CA LEU A 372 -15.11 -7.19 -48.20
C LEU A 372 -16.07 -8.03 -49.04
N ILE A 373 -16.46 -9.22 -48.59
CA ILE A 373 -17.45 -10.07 -49.29
C ILE A 373 -18.83 -9.39 -49.31
N ALA A 374 -19.25 -8.76 -48.20
CA ALA A 374 -20.49 -7.99 -48.17
C ALA A 374 -20.44 -6.81 -49.15
N GLY A 375 -19.34 -6.05 -49.16
CA GLY A 375 -19.12 -4.95 -50.09
C GLY A 375 -19.11 -5.41 -51.55
N PHE A 376 -18.50 -6.56 -51.85
CA PHE A 376 -18.49 -7.13 -53.19
C PHE A 376 -19.91 -7.46 -53.70
N ARG A 377 -20.75 -8.10 -52.88
CA ARG A 377 -22.15 -8.36 -53.23
C ARG A 377 -22.95 -7.08 -53.48
N SER A 378 -22.82 -6.10 -52.58
CA SER A 378 -23.51 -4.81 -52.72
C SER A 378 -23.03 -4.02 -53.94
N ALA A 379 -21.74 -4.12 -54.29
CA ALA A 379 -21.19 -3.48 -55.49
C ALA A 379 -21.80 -4.06 -56.77
N ILE A 380 -22.00 -5.39 -56.86
CA ILE A 380 -22.66 -6.03 -58.02
C ILE A 380 -24.11 -5.52 -58.16
N GLN A 381 -24.87 -5.49 -57.05
CA GLN A 381 -26.25 -4.98 -57.06
C GLN A 381 -26.31 -3.50 -57.50
N THR A 382 -25.37 -2.69 -57.02
CA THR A 382 -25.29 -1.27 -57.36
C THR A 382 -24.94 -1.07 -58.83
N TYR A 383 -24.01 -1.86 -59.36
CA TYR A 383 -23.58 -1.78 -60.74
C TYR A 383 -24.71 -2.08 -61.75
N TYR A 384 -25.60 -3.02 -61.41
CA TYR A 384 -26.75 -3.40 -62.26
C TYR A 384 -28.10 -2.85 -61.76
N LYS A 385 -28.09 -1.71 -61.08
CA LYS A 385 -29.31 -1.10 -60.56
C LYS A 385 -30.32 -0.88 -61.69
N ASP A 386 -31.57 -1.28 -61.45
CA ASP A 386 -32.67 -1.22 -62.42
C ASP A 386 -32.42 -1.97 -63.74
N GLY A 387 -31.59 -3.03 -63.70
CA GLY A 387 -31.30 -3.88 -64.85
C GLY A 387 -30.36 -3.25 -65.88
N LYS A 388 -29.72 -2.12 -65.55
CA LYS A 388 -28.79 -1.40 -66.42
C LYS A 388 -27.40 -1.35 -65.80
N ALA A 389 -26.37 -1.56 -66.61
CA ALA A 389 -24.99 -1.39 -66.18
C ALA A 389 -24.68 0.11 -65.96
N ASP A 390 -24.14 0.44 -64.79
CA ASP A 390 -23.65 1.79 -64.48
C ASP A 390 -22.55 2.20 -65.48
N GLN A 391 -22.77 3.34 -66.13
CA GLN A 391 -21.88 3.89 -67.16
C GLN A 391 -20.80 4.81 -66.59
N SER A 392 -20.76 5.02 -65.28
CA SER A 392 -19.75 5.84 -64.60
C SER A 392 -18.34 5.29 -64.84
N GLN A 393 -17.34 6.18 -64.88
CA GLN A 393 -15.95 5.79 -65.12
C GLN A 393 -15.43 4.82 -64.04
N ASN A 394 -15.82 5.03 -62.78
CA ASN A 394 -15.44 4.15 -61.67
C ASN A 394 -16.08 2.76 -61.79
N ALA A 395 -17.35 2.69 -62.18
CA ALA A 395 -18.03 1.43 -62.43
C ALA A 395 -17.40 0.64 -63.59
N LYS A 396 -17.06 1.32 -64.69
CA LYS A 396 -16.35 0.73 -65.84
C LYS A 396 -14.95 0.22 -65.47
N ILE A 397 -14.25 0.87 -64.54
CA ILE A 397 -12.97 0.38 -64.01
C ILE A 397 -13.16 -0.89 -63.16
N ALA A 398 -14.22 -0.96 -62.36
CA ALA A 398 -14.47 -2.09 -61.45
C ALA A 398 -15.06 -3.34 -62.14
N PHE A 399 -15.91 -3.16 -63.16
CA PHE A 399 -16.67 -4.22 -63.84
C PHE A 399 -16.43 -4.28 -65.37
N GLY A 400 -15.35 -3.65 -65.87
CA GLY A 400 -14.97 -3.65 -67.29
C GLY A 400 -13.95 -4.72 -67.67
N GLU A 401 -13.15 -4.46 -68.72
CA GLU A 401 -12.23 -5.45 -69.32
C GLU A 401 -11.19 -6.03 -68.35
N LYS A 402 -10.77 -5.25 -67.34
CA LYS A 402 -9.80 -5.66 -66.32
C LYS A 402 -10.45 -6.02 -64.96
N GLY A 403 -11.79 -6.05 -64.91
CA GLY A 403 -12.59 -6.30 -63.70
C GLY A 403 -13.40 -7.59 -63.79
N ILE A 404 -14.40 -7.73 -62.92
CA ILE A 404 -15.30 -8.89 -62.92
C ILE A 404 -16.32 -8.69 -64.04
N GLN A 405 -16.23 -9.52 -65.08
CA GLN A 405 -17.12 -9.44 -66.24
C GLN A 405 -18.28 -10.42 -66.09
N PHE A 406 -19.49 -9.88 -66.12
CA PHE A 406 -20.72 -10.66 -66.30
C PHE A 406 -21.19 -10.53 -67.76
N PRO A 407 -22.04 -11.44 -68.25
CA PRO A 407 -22.54 -11.34 -69.62
C PRO A 407 -23.21 -9.98 -69.89
N LYS A 408 -23.00 -9.45 -71.10
CA LYS A 408 -23.46 -8.12 -71.50
C LYS A 408 -24.77 -8.22 -72.27
N SER A 409 -25.61 -7.18 -72.18
CA SER A 409 -26.68 -6.98 -73.17
C SER A 409 -26.05 -6.65 -74.52
N GLY A 410 -26.52 -7.28 -75.60
CA GLY A 410 -26.00 -7.02 -76.94
C GLY A 410 -26.14 -8.20 -77.90
N PRO A 411 -25.53 -8.11 -79.09
CA PRO A 411 -25.70 -9.08 -80.17
C PRO A 411 -24.87 -10.37 -80.02
N GLY A 412 -24.38 -10.69 -78.82
CA GLY A 412 -23.36 -11.71 -78.61
C GLY A 412 -23.59 -12.59 -77.39
N LEU A 413 -22.75 -13.63 -77.26
CA LEU A 413 -22.77 -14.65 -76.20
C LEU A 413 -21.57 -14.51 -75.23
N ASP A 414 -20.99 -13.31 -75.19
CA ASP A 414 -19.81 -13.02 -74.37
C ASP A 414 -20.15 -13.10 -72.89
N GLY A 415 -19.37 -13.88 -72.14
CA GLY A 415 -19.56 -14.10 -70.71
C GLY A 415 -20.58 -15.17 -70.33
N ILE A 416 -21.17 -15.89 -71.29
CA ILE A 416 -21.98 -17.11 -71.04
C ILE A 416 -21.10 -18.34 -71.31
N PHE A 417 -20.95 -19.22 -70.32
CA PHE A 417 -20.15 -20.44 -70.43
C PHE A 417 -20.88 -21.53 -71.24
N MET A 418 -20.30 -21.86 -72.38
CA MET A 418 -20.74 -22.92 -73.30
C MET A 418 -19.53 -23.51 -74.03
N SER A 419 -19.67 -24.69 -74.64
CA SER A 419 -18.58 -25.32 -75.40
C SER A 419 -18.14 -24.47 -76.59
N ASP A 420 -16.86 -24.57 -76.97
CA ASP A 420 -16.30 -23.83 -78.12
C ASP A 420 -17.00 -24.20 -79.43
N PHE A 421 -17.41 -25.46 -79.56
CA PHE A 421 -18.22 -25.93 -80.68
C PHE A 421 -19.57 -25.19 -80.76
N LEU A 422 -20.31 -25.11 -79.65
CA LEU A 422 -21.60 -24.44 -79.63
C LEU A 422 -21.43 -22.92 -79.83
N ARG A 423 -20.43 -22.32 -79.20
CA ARG A 423 -20.09 -20.90 -79.37
C ARG A 423 -19.78 -20.59 -80.83
N GLY A 424 -18.91 -21.37 -81.47
CA GLY A 424 -18.52 -21.18 -82.86
C GLY A 424 -19.70 -21.31 -83.82
N ASN A 425 -20.56 -22.32 -83.62
CA ASN A 425 -21.74 -22.50 -84.45
C ASN A 425 -22.76 -21.37 -84.27
N LEU A 426 -23.02 -20.93 -83.04
CA LEU A 426 -23.98 -19.86 -82.76
C LEU A 426 -23.50 -18.49 -83.25
N THR A 427 -22.21 -18.17 -83.04
CA THR A 427 -21.63 -16.88 -83.45
C THR A 427 -21.42 -16.79 -84.97
N GLY A 428 -21.10 -17.90 -85.64
CA GLY A 428 -20.90 -17.92 -87.10
C GLY A 428 -22.18 -18.04 -87.91
N ASN A 429 -23.24 -18.63 -87.35
CA ASN A 429 -24.42 -19.03 -88.12
C ASN A 429 -25.75 -18.40 -87.65
N ALA A 430 -25.75 -17.58 -86.59
CA ALA A 430 -26.97 -16.99 -86.07
C ALA A 430 -26.82 -15.51 -85.69
N HIS A 431 -27.95 -14.79 -85.74
CA HIS A 431 -28.07 -13.50 -85.08
C HIS A 431 -28.63 -13.70 -83.67
N PHE A 432 -27.95 -13.13 -82.66
CA PHE A 432 -28.37 -13.13 -81.26
C PHE A 432 -28.78 -11.73 -80.83
N ASP A 433 -29.80 -11.63 -79.98
CA ASP A 433 -30.16 -10.42 -79.23
C ASP A 433 -30.45 -10.83 -77.78
N LEU A 434 -29.64 -10.36 -76.84
CA LEU A 434 -29.85 -10.57 -75.40
C LEU A 434 -30.04 -9.24 -74.70
N LYS A 435 -31.16 -9.08 -73.99
CA LYS A 435 -31.50 -7.89 -73.21
C LYS A 435 -31.58 -8.25 -71.74
N LEU A 436 -30.61 -7.78 -70.95
CA LEU A 436 -30.65 -7.92 -69.50
C LEU A 436 -31.87 -7.19 -68.94
N LYS A 437 -32.69 -7.93 -68.19
CA LYS A 437 -33.90 -7.41 -67.52
C LYS A 437 -33.67 -7.19 -66.04
N LYS A 438 -32.97 -8.13 -65.39
CA LYS A 438 -32.83 -8.13 -63.94
C LYS A 438 -31.53 -8.78 -63.52
N VAL A 439 -30.93 -8.24 -62.47
CA VAL A 439 -29.83 -8.88 -61.73
C VAL A 439 -30.26 -8.99 -60.27
N GLU A 440 -30.22 -10.21 -59.73
CA GLU A 440 -30.48 -10.48 -58.33
C GLU A 440 -29.21 -11.05 -57.69
N VAL A 441 -28.78 -10.49 -56.56
CA VAL A 441 -27.68 -11.04 -55.77
C VAL A 441 -28.24 -11.53 -54.45
N LYS A 442 -28.04 -12.82 -54.14
CA LYS A 442 -28.59 -13.47 -52.96
C LYS A 442 -27.49 -14.10 -52.12
N ASN A 443 -27.48 -13.83 -50.81
CA ASN A 443 -26.64 -14.56 -49.87
C ASN A 443 -27.15 -15.99 -49.71
N THR A 444 -26.29 -16.99 -49.95
CA THR A 444 -26.64 -18.42 -49.86
C THR A 444 -25.83 -19.16 -48.80
N GLN A 445 -25.02 -18.46 -48.02
CA GLN A 445 -24.20 -19.04 -46.95
C GLN A 445 -25.03 -19.64 -45.79
N GLY A 446 -26.32 -19.29 -45.70
CA GLY A 446 -27.25 -19.79 -44.70
C GLY A 446 -27.25 -18.97 -43.41
N LYS A 447 -27.92 -19.52 -42.38
CA LYS A 447 -28.05 -18.90 -41.06
C LYS A 447 -27.16 -19.58 -40.02
N ASP A 448 -26.65 -18.83 -39.05
CA ASP A 448 -25.96 -19.37 -37.88
C ASP A 448 -26.95 -19.97 -36.85
N ALA A 449 -26.43 -20.48 -35.74
CA ALA A 449 -27.25 -21.12 -34.70
C ALA A 449 -28.24 -20.15 -34.02
N GLN A 450 -28.04 -18.84 -34.20
CA GLN A 450 -28.85 -17.75 -33.65
C GLN A 450 -29.82 -17.17 -34.69
N GLY A 451 -29.87 -17.72 -35.92
CA GLY A 451 -30.75 -17.26 -36.98
C GLY A 451 -30.25 -16.04 -37.77
N ASN A 452 -29.02 -15.57 -37.53
CA ASN A 452 -28.41 -14.49 -38.28
C ASN A 452 -27.74 -15.03 -39.55
N ASP A 453 -27.56 -14.17 -40.57
CA ASP A 453 -26.76 -14.56 -41.73
C ASP A 453 -25.36 -14.97 -41.30
N LYS A 454 -24.91 -16.17 -41.71
CA LYS A 454 -23.53 -16.60 -41.46
C LYS A 454 -22.57 -15.57 -42.06
N LYS A 455 -21.57 -15.19 -41.27
CA LYS A 455 -20.52 -14.27 -41.71
C LYS A 455 -19.53 -15.01 -42.58
N ALA A 456 -19.05 -14.35 -43.63
CA ALA A 456 -17.97 -14.88 -44.43
C ALA A 456 -16.70 -14.95 -43.59
N SER A 457 -15.91 -16.01 -43.75
CA SER A 457 -14.66 -16.19 -43.02
C SER A 457 -13.54 -16.74 -43.90
N ILE A 458 -12.31 -16.48 -43.47
CA ILE A 458 -11.07 -16.88 -44.14
C ILE A 458 -10.28 -17.79 -43.20
N ASN A 459 -9.79 -18.92 -43.70
CA ASN A 459 -8.96 -19.83 -42.90
C ASN A 459 -7.50 -19.34 -42.84
N TRP A 460 -7.30 -18.16 -42.26
CA TRP A 460 -6.01 -17.49 -42.19
C TRP A 460 -5.11 -18.12 -41.11
N GLN A 461 -3.87 -18.50 -41.47
CA GLN A 461 -2.89 -18.99 -40.51
C GLN A 461 -2.07 -17.82 -39.96
N ALA A 462 -2.53 -17.26 -38.84
CA ALA A 462 -1.93 -16.07 -38.21
C ALA A 462 -0.40 -16.18 -38.00
N LYS A 463 0.10 -17.38 -37.64
CA LYS A 463 1.54 -17.61 -37.42
C LYS A 463 2.38 -17.55 -38.70
N GLN A 464 1.81 -17.86 -39.85
CA GLN A 464 2.50 -17.89 -41.15
C GLN A 464 2.17 -16.65 -42.00
N ASN A 465 1.28 -15.78 -41.50
CA ASN A 465 0.76 -14.60 -42.19
C ASN A 465 0.29 -14.89 -43.63
N ASN A 466 -0.29 -16.08 -43.84
CA ASN A 466 -0.83 -16.54 -45.11
C ASN A 466 -1.84 -17.69 -44.87
N PHE A 467 -2.33 -18.30 -45.95
CA PHE A 467 -2.96 -19.61 -45.92
C PHE A 467 -2.27 -20.51 -46.96
N PRO A 468 -2.27 -21.85 -46.78
CA PRO A 468 -1.60 -22.79 -47.69
C PRO A 468 -2.06 -22.70 -49.15
N PHE A 469 -1.13 -22.86 -50.08
CA PHE A 469 -1.39 -22.93 -51.51
C PHE A 469 -2.28 -24.16 -51.84
N ARG A 470 -3.33 -23.97 -52.66
CA ARG A 470 -4.27 -25.02 -53.11
C ARG A 470 -5.09 -25.72 -52.00
N GLN A 471 -5.63 -24.97 -51.06
CA GLN A 471 -6.67 -25.51 -50.18
C GLN A 471 -8.00 -25.71 -50.92
N VAL A 472 -8.70 -26.80 -50.57
CA VAL A 472 -10.06 -27.14 -51.04
C VAL A 472 -11.11 -26.18 -50.47
N ASN A 473 -10.93 -25.78 -49.20
CA ASN A 473 -11.86 -24.91 -48.46
C ASN A 473 -11.11 -23.72 -47.81
N PRO A 474 -10.49 -22.83 -48.61
CA PRO A 474 -9.75 -21.67 -48.09
C PRO A 474 -10.68 -20.59 -47.50
N TRP A 475 -11.93 -20.57 -47.98
CA TRP A 475 -12.93 -19.56 -47.64
C TRP A 475 -14.23 -20.23 -47.20
N ASP A 476 -14.94 -19.64 -46.25
CA ASP A 476 -16.34 -19.95 -45.99
C ASP A 476 -17.18 -18.73 -46.39
N PHE A 477 -17.71 -18.78 -47.61
CA PHE A 477 -18.75 -17.87 -48.10
C PHE A 477 -19.52 -18.53 -49.25
N SER A 478 -20.74 -18.07 -49.49
CA SER A 478 -21.49 -18.42 -50.70
C SER A 478 -22.53 -17.36 -51.02
N PHE A 479 -22.59 -16.93 -52.28
CA PHE A 479 -23.68 -16.12 -52.79
C PHE A 479 -23.96 -16.42 -54.27
N GLU A 480 -25.17 -16.12 -54.69
CA GLU A 480 -25.63 -16.29 -56.06
C GLU A 480 -25.81 -14.91 -56.71
N VAL A 481 -25.43 -14.81 -57.98
CA VAL A 481 -25.76 -13.70 -58.87
C VAL A 481 -26.59 -14.26 -60.02
N GLU A 482 -27.88 -13.94 -60.06
CA GLU A 482 -28.79 -14.38 -61.10
C GLU A 482 -29.08 -13.23 -62.06
N LEU A 483 -28.71 -13.41 -63.33
CA LEU A 483 -28.97 -12.46 -64.42
C LEU A 483 -30.07 -13.02 -65.31
N LYS A 484 -31.19 -12.29 -65.38
CA LYS A 484 -32.34 -12.64 -66.23
C LYS A 484 -32.30 -11.80 -67.49
N TYR A 485 -32.32 -12.47 -68.63
CA TYR A 485 -32.34 -11.89 -69.96
C TYR A 485 -33.67 -12.22 -70.64
N GLU A 486 -34.17 -11.26 -71.42
CA GLU A 486 -35.08 -11.56 -72.51
C GLU A 486 -34.24 -11.63 -73.78
N GLY A 487 -34.33 -12.74 -74.51
CA GLY A 487 -33.47 -12.98 -75.64
C GLY A 487 -34.16 -13.59 -76.83
N SER A 488 -33.46 -13.53 -77.95
CA SER A 488 -33.78 -14.32 -79.12
C SER A 488 -32.52 -14.67 -79.90
N TYR A 489 -32.57 -15.76 -80.65
CA TYR A 489 -31.65 -15.97 -81.76
C TYR A 489 -32.38 -16.52 -82.97
N GLY A 490 -31.83 -16.26 -84.15
CA GLY A 490 -32.28 -16.87 -85.39
C GLY A 490 -31.09 -17.21 -86.26
N LEU A 491 -31.04 -18.44 -86.75
CA LEU A 491 -30.04 -18.85 -87.74
C LEU A 491 -30.17 -18.00 -89.01
N TYR A 492 -29.04 -17.68 -89.64
CA TYR A 492 -29.02 -17.05 -90.96
C TYR A 492 -29.70 -17.97 -92.00
N PRO A 493 -30.26 -17.43 -93.10
CA PRO A 493 -30.98 -18.24 -94.10
C PRO A 493 -30.20 -19.45 -94.63
N GLY A 494 -28.90 -19.29 -94.90
CA GLY A 494 -28.03 -20.40 -95.34
C GLY A 494 -27.79 -21.46 -94.25
N ALA A 495 -27.70 -21.02 -92.99
CA ALA A 495 -27.57 -21.93 -91.85
C ALA A 495 -28.87 -22.69 -91.55
N ARG A 496 -30.04 -22.04 -91.69
CA ARG A 496 -31.35 -22.72 -91.61
C ARG A 496 -31.48 -23.82 -92.65
N PHE A 497 -30.99 -23.58 -93.86
CA PHE A 497 -30.97 -24.57 -94.93
C PHE A 497 -30.05 -25.75 -94.61
N LEU A 498 -28.85 -25.49 -94.11
CA LEU A 498 -27.93 -26.55 -93.68
C LEU A 498 -28.49 -27.37 -92.50
N ASN A 499 -29.20 -26.71 -91.59
CA ASN A 499 -29.79 -27.35 -90.42
C ASN A 499 -30.98 -28.27 -90.74
N LEU A 500 -31.69 -28.05 -91.87
CA LEU A 500 -32.71 -28.98 -92.40
C LEU A 500 -32.16 -30.38 -92.69
N PHE A 501 -30.85 -30.48 -92.98
CA PHE A 501 -30.15 -31.75 -93.19
C PHE A 501 -29.50 -32.29 -91.89
N GLY A 502 -29.83 -31.73 -90.73
CA GLY A 502 -29.32 -32.15 -89.43
C GLY A 502 -27.86 -31.77 -89.15
N SER A 503 -27.23 -30.98 -90.03
CA SER A 503 -25.77 -30.74 -90.00
C SER A 503 -25.30 -29.82 -88.86
N LEU A 504 -26.17 -28.94 -88.34
CA LEU A 504 -25.81 -27.98 -87.28
C LEU A 504 -26.33 -28.39 -85.90
N GLY A 505 -27.34 -29.26 -85.83
CA GLY A 505 -27.82 -29.86 -84.57
C GLY A 505 -28.38 -28.88 -83.53
N ILE A 506 -28.76 -27.65 -83.94
CA ILE A 506 -29.27 -26.57 -83.08
C ILE A 506 -30.66 -26.13 -83.55
N PRO A 507 -31.58 -25.62 -82.69
CA PRO A 507 -32.86 -25.09 -83.17
C PRO A 507 -32.70 -23.94 -84.19
N ASN A 508 -33.67 -23.76 -85.09
CA ASN A 508 -33.59 -22.70 -86.12
C ASN A 508 -33.72 -21.28 -85.55
N ASP A 509 -34.44 -21.17 -84.44
CA ASP A 509 -34.63 -19.94 -83.69
C ASP A 509 -35.02 -20.25 -82.25
N TRP A 510 -34.81 -19.26 -81.40
CA TRP A 510 -35.32 -19.21 -80.04
C TRP A 510 -35.77 -17.79 -79.75
N LYS A 511 -36.83 -17.65 -78.95
CA LYS A 511 -37.24 -16.40 -78.34
C LYS A 511 -37.83 -16.72 -76.96
N GLY A 512 -37.39 -16.02 -75.92
CA GLY A 512 -37.91 -16.21 -74.58
C GLY A 512 -36.96 -15.73 -73.48
N GLU A 513 -37.24 -16.16 -72.25
CA GLU A 513 -36.41 -15.83 -71.10
C GLU A 513 -35.21 -16.78 -70.97
N MET A 514 -34.07 -16.19 -70.58
CA MET A 514 -32.86 -16.92 -70.20
C MET A 514 -32.39 -16.42 -68.83
N SER A 515 -32.16 -17.34 -67.89
CA SER A 515 -31.56 -17.05 -66.60
C SER A 515 -30.15 -17.61 -66.55
N VAL A 516 -29.16 -16.75 -66.28
CA VAL A 516 -27.76 -17.13 -66.06
C VAL A 516 -27.43 -16.87 -64.60
N LYS A 517 -27.20 -17.95 -63.86
CA LYS A 517 -26.89 -17.93 -62.44
C LYS A 517 -25.42 -18.26 -62.20
N PHE A 518 -24.71 -17.32 -61.60
CA PHE A 518 -23.36 -17.52 -61.09
C PHE A 518 -23.43 -17.85 -59.60
N VAL A 519 -22.91 -19.00 -59.20
CA VAL A 519 -22.71 -19.36 -57.80
C VAL A 519 -21.26 -19.07 -57.47
N LEU A 520 -21.02 -18.06 -56.63
CA LEU A 520 -19.70 -17.75 -56.11
C LEU A 520 -19.58 -18.37 -54.72
N ASP A 521 -18.65 -19.32 -54.57
CA ASP A 521 -18.46 -20.03 -53.32
C ASP A 521 -16.98 -20.15 -52.92
N GLY A 522 -16.78 -20.50 -51.66
CA GLY A 522 -15.48 -20.71 -51.06
C GLY A 522 -14.89 -22.12 -51.24
N LYS A 523 -15.61 -23.02 -51.92
CA LYS A 523 -15.36 -24.47 -51.89
C LYS A 523 -14.90 -24.93 -53.27
N THR A 524 -13.59 -25.05 -53.45
CA THR A 524 -13.01 -25.59 -54.67
C THR A 524 -13.02 -27.10 -54.59
N PRO A 525 -13.74 -27.83 -55.47
CA PRO A 525 -13.70 -29.29 -55.50
C PRO A 525 -12.27 -29.82 -55.63
N GLN A 526 -11.96 -30.93 -54.94
CA GLN A 526 -10.62 -31.53 -54.93
C GLN A 526 -10.08 -31.75 -56.36
N TRP A 527 -10.90 -32.28 -57.26
CA TRP A 527 -10.52 -32.54 -58.65
C TRP A 527 -10.18 -31.28 -59.46
N ILE A 528 -10.64 -30.09 -59.05
CA ILE A 528 -10.21 -28.81 -59.63
C ILE A 528 -8.88 -28.39 -58.99
N ALA A 529 -8.76 -28.50 -57.67
CA ALA A 529 -7.56 -28.13 -56.93
C ALA A 529 -6.32 -28.95 -57.35
N ASP A 530 -6.53 -30.18 -57.81
CA ASP A 530 -5.49 -31.10 -58.27
C ASP A 530 -5.02 -30.84 -59.71
N LYS A 531 -5.74 -30.01 -60.49
CA LYS A 531 -5.34 -29.73 -61.88
C LYS A 531 -4.01 -28.96 -61.93
N PRO A 532 -3.09 -29.31 -62.85
CA PRO A 532 -1.80 -28.61 -62.98
C PRO A 532 -1.94 -27.11 -63.24
N ASP A 533 -2.95 -26.71 -64.01
CA ASP A 533 -3.26 -25.35 -64.43
C ASP A 533 -4.10 -24.55 -63.42
N TYR A 534 -4.51 -25.16 -62.29
CA TYR A 534 -5.21 -24.43 -61.23
C TYR A 534 -4.27 -23.40 -60.58
N PRO A 535 -4.61 -22.09 -60.62
CA PRO A 535 -3.74 -21.02 -60.14
C PRO A 535 -3.60 -20.96 -58.61
N GLY A 536 -4.37 -21.77 -57.87
CA GLY A 536 -4.38 -21.80 -56.41
C GLY A 536 -5.27 -20.73 -55.78
N SER A 537 -5.62 -20.95 -54.52
CA SER A 537 -6.33 -19.98 -53.68
C SER A 537 -5.41 -18.78 -53.39
N LEU A 538 -5.90 -17.55 -53.59
CA LEU A 538 -5.15 -16.30 -53.35
C LEU A 538 -6.03 -15.30 -52.59
N PHE A 539 -5.52 -14.71 -51.51
CA PHE A 539 -6.08 -13.54 -50.85
C PHE A 539 -4.91 -12.68 -50.33
N LYS A 540 -4.62 -11.58 -51.01
CA LYS A 540 -3.46 -10.74 -50.70
C LYS A 540 -3.69 -9.29 -51.09
N PHE A 541 -3.27 -8.38 -50.20
CA PHE A 541 -3.08 -6.97 -50.54
C PHE A 541 -1.77 -6.82 -51.32
N GLU A 542 -1.84 -6.32 -52.54
CA GLU A 542 -0.68 -6.14 -53.40
C GLU A 542 -0.72 -4.75 -54.06
N LYS A 543 0.21 -3.88 -53.63
CA LYS A 543 0.23 -2.46 -54.03
C LYS A 543 -1.14 -1.83 -53.75
N ASN A 544 -1.78 -1.25 -54.77
CA ASN A 544 -3.11 -0.64 -54.71
C ASN A 544 -4.22 -1.58 -55.21
N GLN A 545 -4.10 -2.89 -54.97
CA GLN A 545 -5.09 -3.90 -55.35
C GLN A 545 -5.27 -4.98 -54.27
N LEU A 546 -6.48 -5.53 -54.20
CA LEU A 546 -6.77 -6.77 -53.46
C LEU A 546 -6.90 -7.90 -54.49
N LYS A 547 -6.03 -8.89 -54.42
CA LYS A 547 -6.12 -10.10 -55.23
C LYS A 547 -6.90 -11.16 -54.47
N PHE A 548 -7.94 -11.71 -55.09
CA PHE A 548 -8.83 -12.70 -54.52
C PHE A 548 -9.25 -13.73 -55.57
N THR A 549 -9.09 -15.03 -55.26
CA THR A 549 -9.50 -16.13 -56.15
C THR A 549 -10.75 -16.84 -55.59
N PRO A 550 -11.97 -16.45 -56.01
CA PRO A 550 -13.19 -17.20 -55.70
C PRO A 550 -13.38 -18.38 -56.64
N HIS A 551 -14.14 -19.39 -56.21
CA HIS A 551 -14.66 -20.41 -57.10
C HIS A 551 -16.02 -19.98 -57.66
N VAL A 552 -16.22 -20.16 -58.96
CA VAL A 552 -17.42 -19.70 -59.68
C VAL A 552 -18.00 -20.85 -60.48
N LYS A 553 -19.30 -21.12 -60.29
CA LYS A 553 -20.08 -22.05 -61.12
C LYS A 553 -21.12 -21.27 -61.92
N GLU A 554 -21.29 -21.61 -63.19
CA GLU A 554 -22.33 -20.99 -64.02
C GLU A 554 -23.42 -22.01 -64.39
N HIS A 555 -24.66 -21.66 -64.09
CA HIS A 555 -25.86 -22.38 -64.47
C HIS A 555 -26.67 -21.54 -65.45
N VAL A 556 -26.96 -22.10 -66.62
CA VAL A 556 -27.77 -21.46 -67.66
C VAL A 556 -29.10 -22.19 -67.72
N HIS A 557 -30.20 -21.45 -67.70
CA HIS A 557 -31.55 -21.96 -67.86
C HIS A 557 -32.28 -21.17 -68.95
N VAL A 558 -32.96 -21.87 -69.84
CA VAL A 558 -33.78 -21.33 -70.93
C VAL A 558 -35.08 -22.13 -70.95
N GLU A 559 -36.23 -21.48 -71.14
CA GLU A 559 -37.52 -22.17 -71.10
C GLU A 559 -37.71 -23.19 -72.25
N ASN A 560 -36.99 -23.01 -73.36
CA ASN A 560 -37.03 -23.92 -74.50
C ASN A 560 -36.29 -25.23 -74.21
N LYS A 561 -37.05 -26.33 -74.08
CA LYS A 561 -36.53 -27.68 -73.78
C LYS A 561 -35.50 -28.19 -74.79
N GLN A 562 -35.71 -27.96 -76.09
CA GLN A 562 -34.77 -28.42 -77.14
C GLN A 562 -33.42 -27.69 -77.04
N PHE A 563 -33.46 -26.37 -76.78
CA PHE A 563 -32.25 -25.59 -76.57
C PHE A 563 -31.51 -26.01 -75.28
N MET A 564 -32.26 -26.29 -74.21
CA MET A 564 -31.70 -26.76 -72.95
C MET A 564 -31.08 -28.17 -73.03
N GLU A 565 -31.69 -29.09 -73.77
CA GLU A 565 -31.14 -30.42 -74.00
C GLU A 565 -29.78 -30.33 -74.73
N LYS A 566 -29.67 -29.48 -75.74
CA LYS A 566 -28.40 -29.22 -76.45
C LYS A 566 -27.34 -28.54 -75.58
N LEU A 567 -27.75 -27.59 -74.72
CA LEU A 567 -26.85 -27.00 -73.73
C LEU A 567 -26.37 -28.02 -72.68
N LYS A 568 -27.14 -29.07 -72.39
CA LYS A 568 -26.74 -30.14 -71.45
C LYS A 568 -25.84 -31.19 -72.11
N GLU A 569 -26.17 -31.63 -73.33
CA GLU A 569 -25.37 -32.57 -74.12
C GLU A 569 -23.93 -32.05 -74.31
N SER A 570 -23.76 -30.74 -74.46
CA SER A 570 -22.47 -30.08 -74.64
C SER A 570 -21.67 -29.78 -73.36
N LYS A 571 -22.27 -29.95 -72.18
CA LYS A 571 -21.59 -29.79 -70.86
C LYS A 571 -21.05 -31.11 -70.29
N LEU A 572 -21.37 -32.24 -70.92
CA LEU A 572 -20.93 -33.60 -70.54
C LEU A 572 -19.71 -34.09 -71.35
N ALA A 573 -19.23 -33.28 -72.31
CA ALA A 573 -18.08 -33.58 -73.16
C ALA A 573 -16.79 -32.91 -72.64
#